data_AF-A0A418GMY5-F1
#
_entry.id   AF-A0A418GMY5-F1
#
_cell.length_a   1.000
_cell.length_b   1.000
_cell.length_c   1.000
_cell.angle_alpha   90.00
_cell.angle_beta   90.00
_cell.angle_gamma   90.00
#
_symmetry.space_group_name_H-M   'P 1'
#
loop_
_entity.id
_entity.type
_entity.pdbx_description
1 polymer ?
#
loop_
_entity_poly.entity_id
_entity_poly.type
_entity_poly.pdbx_seq_one_letter_code
_entity_poly.pdbx_strand_id
1 'polypeptide(L)'
;LSRKVPQLCKVAPSTQKYHMEDVHRAGGVIGILGELDRAGLLNRDVKNVLGLTLPQTLEQYDIIVTQDDAVKNMFRAGPAGIRTTQAFSQDCRWDTLDDDRSNGCIRSLEHAYSKDGGLAVLYGNFAENGCIVKTAGVDDSILKFTGPAKVYESQDDAVEAILGGKVVAGDVVVIRYEGPKGGPGMQ
;
A
#
# COMPACT_ATOMS: atom_id res chain seq x y z
N LEU A 1 -9.49 8.86 -8.80
CA LEU A 1 -9.48 7.45 -8.36
C LEU A 1 -9.40 7.33 -6.84
N SER A 2 -8.35 7.85 -6.18
CA SER A 2 -8.15 7.76 -4.72
C SER A 2 -9.40 8.04 -3.86
N ARG A 3 -10.20 9.07 -4.15
CA ARG A 3 -11.45 9.37 -3.42
C ARG A 3 -12.56 8.31 -3.50
N LYS A 4 -12.43 7.32 -4.39
CA LYS A 4 -13.43 6.27 -4.64
C LYS A 4 -12.92 4.88 -4.29
N VAL A 5 -11.60 4.71 -4.14
CA VAL A 5 -10.98 3.40 -3.93
C VAL A 5 -10.61 3.29 -2.46
N PRO A 6 -11.21 2.37 -1.70
CA PRO A 6 -10.95 2.22 -0.27
C PRO A 6 -9.59 1.59 0.02
N GLN A 7 -9.06 1.82 1.22
CA GLN A 7 -7.91 1.08 1.75
C GLN A 7 -8.38 -0.24 2.40
N LEU A 8 -8.38 -1.33 1.62
CA LEU A 8 -8.82 -2.66 2.07
C LEU A 8 -7.74 -3.47 2.80
N CYS A 9 -6.47 -3.15 2.53
CA CYS A 9 -5.32 -3.85 3.10
C CYS A 9 -4.33 -2.82 3.64
N LYS A 10 -3.75 -3.12 4.81
CA LYS A 10 -2.70 -2.32 5.44
C LYS A 10 -1.58 -3.27 5.85
N VAL A 11 -0.40 -3.07 5.29
CA VAL A 11 0.79 -3.91 5.48
C VAL A 11 1.97 -3.03 5.91
N ALA A 12 2.99 -3.63 6.53
CA ALA A 12 4.24 -2.95 6.86
C ALA A 12 4.80 -2.17 5.65
N PRO A 13 5.34 -0.95 5.85
CA PRO A 13 5.57 -0.28 7.13
C PRO A 13 4.33 0.47 7.69
N SER A 14 3.19 0.47 6.99
CA SER A 14 2.04 1.27 7.38
C SER A 14 1.33 0.73 8.64
N THR A 15 1.52 -0.55 8.97
CA THR A 15 1.09 -1.19 10.22
C THR A 15 2.20 -2.13 10.70
N GLN A 16 2.23 -2.40 12.00
CA GLN A 16 3.10 -3.41 12.61
C GLN A 16 2.43 -4.80 12.71
N LYS A 17 1.14 -4.89 12.33
CA LYS A 17 0.34 -6.12 12.50
C LYS A 17 0.54 -7.16 11.39
N TYR A 18 0.79 -6.70 10.15
CA TYR A 18 0.76 -7.55 8.96
C TYR A 18 1.99 -7.33 8.09
N HIS A 19 2.55 -8.44 7.59
CA HIS A 19 3.63 -8.52 6.62
C HIS A 19 3.15 -9.19 5.32
N MET A 20 4.05 -9.37 4.35
CA MET A 20 3.65 -9.85 3.01
C MET A 20 3.12 -11.28 3.02
N GLU A 21 3.63 -12.12 3.91
CA GLU A 21 3.14 -13.47 4.17
C GLU A 21 1.69 -13.49 4.69
N ASP A 22 1.28 -12.49 5.48
CA ASP A 22 -0.10 -12.36 5.96
C ASP A 22 -1.03 -11.93 4.83
N VAL A 23 -0.56 -11.01 3.98
CA VAL A 23 -1.29 -10.61 2.77
C VAL A 23 -1.49 -11.83 1.86
N HIS A 24 -0.44 -12.65 1.66
CA HIS A 24 -0.54 -13.89 0.90
C HIS A 24 -1.55 -14.85 1.53
N ARG A 25 -1.44 -15.10 2.84
CA ARG A 25 -2.38 -15.94 3.60
C ARG A 25 -3.83 -15.48 3.48
N ALA A 26 -4.06 -14.18 3.30
CA ALA A 26 -5.39 -13.60 3.12
C ALA A 26 -5.94 -13.67 1.68
N GLY A 27 -5.21 -14.29 0.75
CA GLY A 27 -5.57 -14.41 -0.67
C GLY A 27 -4.73 -13.52 -1.60
N GLY A 28 -3.74 -12.82 -1.07
CA GLY A 28 -2.81 -12.00 -1.83
C GLY A 28 -3.48 -10.89 -2.63
N VAL A 29 -2.88 -10.55 -3.77
CA VAL A 29 -3.43 -9.56 -4.70
C VAL A 29 -4.80 -10.00 -5.23
N ILE A 30 -5.02 -11.29 -5.44
CA ILE A 30 -6.32 -11.81 -5.91
C ILE A 30 -7.42 -11.56 -4.89
N GLY A 31 -7.16 -11.76 -3.59
CA GLY A 31 -8.10 -11.43 -2.52
C GLY A 31 -8.44 -9.94 -2.49
N ILE A 32 -7.45 -9.06 -2.69
CA ILE A 32 -7.68 -7.61 -2.79
C ILE A 32 -8.54 -7.28 -4.01
N LEU A 33 -8.25 -7.87 -5.17
CA LEU A 33 -9.04 -7.69 -6.39
C LEU A 33 -10.47 -8.22 -6.21
N GLY A 34 -10.65 -9.35 -5.52
CA GLY A 34 -11.96 -9.91 -5.21
C GLY A 34 -12.83 -8.95 -4.40
N GLU A 35 -12.27 -8.32 -3.35
CA GLU A 35 -13.00 -7.33 -2.56
C GLU A 35 -13.30 -6.05 -3.35
N LEU A 36 -12.38 -5.60 -4.21
CA LEU A 36 -12.63 -4.46 -5.09
C LEU A 36 -13.70 -4.76 -6.17
N ASP A 37 -13.75 -6.00 -6.68
CA ASP A 37 -14.80 -6.47 -7.60
C ASP A 37 -16.17 -6.50 -6.90
N ARG A 38 -16.22 -7.07 -5.68
CA ARG A 38 -17.43 -7.05 -4.83
C ARG A 38 -17.91 -5.63 -4.50
N ALA A 39 -16.98 -4.68 -4.41
CA ALA A 39 -17.29 -3.26 -4.24
C ALA A 39 -17.71 -2.55 -5.55
N GLY A 40 -17.70 -3.23 -6.70
CA GLY A 40 -18.06 -2.66 -8.00
C GLY A 40 -17.04 -1.67 -8.55
N LEU A 41 -15.77 -1.77 -8.13
CA LEU A 41 -14.71 -0.80 -8.47
C LEU A 41 -13.79 -1.26 -9.61
N LEU A 42 -13.97 -2.48 -10.12
CA LEU A 42 -13.14 -3.05 -11.18
C LEU A 42 -13.86 -3.14 -12.52
N ASN A 43 -13.10 -2.96 -13.60
CA ASN A 43 -13.56 -3.29 -14.94
C ASN A 43 -13.44 -4.79 -15.17
N ARG A 44 -14.57 -5.46 -15.43
CA ARG A 44 -14.66 -6.92 -15.59
C ARG A 44 -14.36 -7.41 -17.00
N ASP A 45 -14.30 -6.50 -17.98
CA ASP A 45 -14.13 -6.81 -19.42
C ASP A 45 -12.65 -6.90 -19.87
N VAL A 46 -11.75 -7.15 -18.93
CA VAL A 46 -10.31 -7.28 -19.19
C VAL A 46 -9.86 -8.73 -19.17
N LYS A 47 -8.77 -9.02 -19.89
CA LYS A 47 -8.10 -10.32 -19.87
C LYS A 47 -6.67 -10.21 -19.36
N ASN A 48 -6.20 -11.23 -18.66
CA ASN A 48 -4.80 -11.34 -18.25
C ASN A 48 -3.97 -12.15 -19.28
N VAL A 49 -2.68 -12.34 -18.98
CA VAL A 49 -1.73 -13.08 -19.84
C VAL A 49 -2.11 -14.56 -20.07
N LEU A 50 -2.92 -15.15 -19.19
CA LEU A 50 -3.45 -16.52 -19.34
C LEU A 50 -4.68 -16.56 -20.25
N GLY A 51 -5.14 -15.41 -20.75
CA GLY A 51 -6.35 -15.28 -21.57
C GLY A 51 -7.66 -15.32 -20.79
N LEU A 52 -7.61 -15.46 -19.46
CA LEU A 52 -8.77 -15.46 -18.58
C LEU A 52 -9.31 -14.05 -18.38
N THR A 53 -10.63 -13.92 -18.30
CA THR A 53 -11.26 -12.66 -17.86
C THR A 53 -11.02 -12.43 -16.37
N LEU A 54 -11.23 -11.19 -15.90
CA LEU A 54 -11.15 -10.89 -14.47
C LEU A 54 -12.11 -11.78 -13.65
N PRO A 55 -13.41 -11.93 -14.00
CA PRO A 55 -14.31 -12.83 -13.27
C PRO A 55 -13.83 -14.28 -13.23
N GLN A 56 -13.35 -14.83 -14.34
CA GLN A 56 -12.81 -16.20 -14.40
C GLN A 56 -11.59 -16.37 -13.49
N THR A 57 -10.72 -15.35 -13.46
CA THR A 57 -9.55 -15.35 -12.58
C THR A 57 -9.96 -15.33 -11.10
N LEU A 58 -10.95 -14.51 -10.74
CA LEU A 58 -11.45 -14.43 -9.36
C LEU A 58 -12.15 -15.73 -8.95
N GLU A 59 -13.00 -16.30 -9.80
CA GLU A 59 -13.67 -17.58 -9.54
C GLU A 59 -12.67 -18.71 -9.26
N GLN A 60 -11.56 -18.75 -9.99
CA GLN A 60 -10.53 -19.76 -9.82
C GLN A 60 -9.64 -19.52 -8.60
N TYR A 61 -9.23 -18.27 -8.34
CA TYR A 61 -8.13 -17.98 -7.41
C TYR A 61 -8.50 -17.18 -6.14
N ASP A 62 -9.66 -16.52 -6.05
CA ASP A 62 -10.04 -15.81 -4.83
C ASP A 62 -10.48 -16.81 -3.76
N ILE A 63 -9.78 -16.80 -2.63
CA ILE A 63 -9.96 -17.74 -1.52
C ILE A 63 -11.38 -17.73 -0.93
N ILE A 64 -12.14 -16.65 -1.14
CA ILE A 64 -13.52 -16.52 -0.66
C ILE A 64 -14.50 -17.33 -1.52
N VAL A 65 -14.24 -17.49 -2.82
CA VAL A 65 -15.17 -18.10 -3.78
C VAL A 65 -14.69 -19.44 -4.31
N THR A 66 -13.37 -19.61 -4.45
CA THR A 66 -12.79 -20.83 -5.01
C THR A 66 -13.13 -22.07 -4.18
N GLN A 67 -13.45 -23.15 -4.86
CA GLN A 67 -13.64 -24.48 -4.25
C GLN A 67 -12.43 -25.39 -4.45
N ASP A 68 -11.37 -24.89 -5.09
CA ASP A 68 -10.14 -25.66 -5.34
C ASP A 68 -9.24 -25.67 -4.09
N ASP A 69 -9.14 -26.84 -3.46
CA ASP A 69 -8.28 -27.04 -2.30
C ASP A 69 -6.79 -26.86 -2.59
N ALA A 70 -6.34 -27.07 -3.83
CA ALA A 70 -4.95 -26.81 -4.22
C ALA A 70 -4.65 -25.31 -4.18
N VAL A 71 -5.59 -24.48 -4.62
CA VAL A 71 -5.49 -23.01 -4.54
C VAL A 71 -5.49 -22.55 -3.09
N LYS A 72 -6.39 -23.09 -2.25
CA LYS A 72 -6.41 -22.79 -0.81
C LYS A 72 -5.09 -23.19 -0.14
N ASN A 73 -4.55 -24.36 -0.49
CA ASN A 73 -3.27 -24.83 0.03
C ASN A 73 -2.08 -23.97 -0.46
N MET A 74 -2.14 -23.43 -1.68
CA MET A 74 -1.14 -22.48 -2.21
C MET A 74 -1.10 -21.19 -1.37
N PHE A 75 -2.26 -20.62 -1.02
CA PHE A 75 -2.31 -19.41 -0.19
C PHE A 75 -1.93 -19.66 1.26
N ARG A 76 -1.95 -20.91 1.73
CA ARG A 76 -1.40 -21.28 3.05
C ARG A 76 0.13 -21.26 3.10
N ALA A 77 0.86 -21.02 2.00
CA ALA A 77 2.31 -20.86 2.03
C ALA A 77 2.75 -19.88 3.14
N GLY A 78 3.61 -20.37 4.04
CA GLY A 78 4.04 -19.61 5.21
C GLY A 78 5.57 -19.55 5.33
N PRO A 79 6.11 -18.53 6.00
CA PRO A 79 7.54 -18.44 6.23
C PRO A 79 7.98 -19.58 7.15
N ALA A 80 9.07 -20.25 6.76
CA ALA A 80 9.60 -21.36 7.54
C ALA A 80 10.36 -20.89 8.80
N GLY A 81 10.90 -19.66 8.78
CA GLY A 81 11.74 -19.12 9.87
C GLY A 81 13.05 -19.88 10.12
N ILE A 82 13.36 -20.88 9.32
CA ILE A 82 14.53 -21.76 9.45
C ILE A 82 15.55 -21.47 8.35
N ARG A 83 16.83 -21.56 8.72
CA ARG A 83 17.94 -21.50 7.76
C ARG A 83 17.91 -22.76 6.90
N THR A 84 17.95 -22.59 5.59
CA THR A 84 18.13 -23.69 4.64
C THR A 84 19.37 -23.49 3.77
N THR A 85 20.06 -24.57 3.45
CA THR A 85 21.18 -24.62 2.50
C THR A 85 20.82 -25.33 1.19
N GLN A 86 19.60 -25.86 1.09
CA GLN A 86 19.11 -26.56 -0.09
C GLN A 86 18.01 -25.74 -0.76
N ALA A 87 18.20 -25.39 -2.03
CA ALA A 87 17.21 -24.63 -2.79
C ALA A 87 15.86 -25.37 -2.86
N PHE A 88 14.75 -24.62 -2.80
CA PHE A 88 13.37 -25.12 -2.92
C PHE A 88 12.95 -26.20 -1.90
N SER A 89 13.62 -26.27 -0.75
CA SER A 89 13.34 -27.25 0.32
C SER A 89 12.29 -26.79 1.34
N GLN A 90 11.81 -25.55 1.24
CA GLN A 90 10.83 -25.01 2.18
C GLN A 90 9.41 -25.42 1.75
N ASP A 91 8.69 -26.09 2.63
CA ASP A 91 7.29 -26.47 2.42
C ASP A 91 6.37 -26.06 3.59
N CYS A 92 6.74 -25.02 4.33
CA CYS A 92 5.95 -24.57 5.47
C CYS A 92 4.61 -23.99 5.02
N ARG A 93 3.58 -24.31 5.80
CA ARG A 93 2.20 -23.86 5.57
C ARG A 93 1.60 -23.39 6.90
N TRP A 94 0.79 -22.34 6.83
CA TRP A 94 -0.11 -21.96 7.91
C TRP A 94 -1.18 -23.03 8.12
N ASP A 95 -1.74 -23.14 9.32
CA ASP A 95 -2.84 -24.08 9.61
C ASP A 95 -4.15 -23.65 8.95
N THR A 96 -4.37 -22.35 8.77
CA THR A 96 -5.58 -21.79 8.17
C THR A 96 -5.25 -20.63 7.23
N LEU A 97 -6.20 -20.29 6.35
CA LEU A 97 -6.21 -19.03 5.62
C LEU A 97 -6.65 -17.87 6.53
N ASP A 98 -6.48 -16.64 6.05
CA ASP A 98 -7.09 -15.42 6.61
C ASP A 98 -8.24 -14.94 5.71
N ASP A 99 -9.42 -15.51 5.94
CA ASP A 99 -10.67 -15.19 5.24
C ASP A 99 -11.55 -14.21 6.04
N ASP A 100 -11.05 -13.64 7.15
CA ASP A 100 -11.76 -12.64 7.95
C ASP A 100 -11.76 -11.27 7.25
N ARG A 101 -12.84 -11.00 6.50
CA ARG A 101 -13.03 -9.72 5.80
C ARG A 101 -13.46 -8.55 6.70
N SER A 102 -13.57 -8.76 8.01
CA SER A 102 -13.87 -7.68 8.96
C SER A 102 -12.61 -7.21 9.69
N ASN A 103 -11.80 -8.12 10.23
CA ASN A 103 -10.64 -7.76 11.08
C ASN A 103 -9.30 -8.28 10.55
N GLY A 104 -9.31 -9.14 9.53
CA GLY A 104 -8.14 -9.73 8.91
C GLY A 104 -7.24 -8.74 8.16
N CYS A 105 -6.27 -9.29 7.43
CA CYS A 105 -5.28 -8.53 6.67
C CYS A 105 -5.92 -7.81 5.48
N ILE A 106 -6.82 -8.48 4.76
CA ILE A 106 -7.62 -7.94 3.66
C ILE A 106 -9.07 -7.85 4.13
N ARG A 107 -9.68 -6.66 4.04
CA ARG A 107 -11.03 -6.37 4.53
C ARG A 107 -11.99 -6.05 3.41
N SER A 108 -13.29 -6.21 3.68
CA SER A 108 -14.36 -5.78 2.80
C SER A 108 -14.47 -4.25 2.78
N LEU A 109 -15.23 -3.71 1.83
CA LEU A 109 -15.52 -2.27 1.74
C LEU A 109 -16.13 -1.71 3.03
N GLU A 110 -16.99 -2.47 3.70
CA GLU A 110 -17.67 -2.04 4.93
C GLU A 110 -16.68 -1.83 6.08
N HIS A 111 -15.66 -2.70 6.16
CA HIS A 111 -14.66 -2.70 7.23
C HIS A 111 -13.30 -2.13 6.81
N ALA A 112 -13.27 -1.44 5.66
CA ALA A 112 -12.06 -0.82 5.13
C ALA A 112 -11.38 0.11 6.16
N TYR A 113 -10.05 0.18 6.14
CA TYR A 113 -9.30 1.08 7.02
C TYR A 113 -9.60 2.56 6.75
N SER A 114 -9.81 2.89 5.48
CA SER A 114 -10.29 4.18 5.01
C SER A 114 -11.19 3.96 3.79
N LYS A 115 -12.19 4.83 3.61
CA LYS A 115 -13.02 4.88 2.40
C LYS A 115 -12.36 5.66 1.26
N ASP A 116 -11.24 6.32 1.54
CA ASP A 116 -10.34 6.91 0.55
C ASP A 116 -9.03 6.10 0.42
N GLY A 117 -8.38 6.27 -0.73
CA GLY A 117 -7.19 5.52 -1.10
C GLY A 117 -5.89 6.12 -0.57
N GLY A 118 -5.95 7.16 0.27
CA GLY A 118 -4.79 7.71 0.94
C GLY A 118 -3.82 8.52 0.07
N LEU A 119 -4.18 8.87 -1.16
CA LEU A 119 -3.40 9.77 -2.03
C LEU A 119 -4.22 11.02 -2.41
N ALA A 120 -3.62 12.19 -2.31
CA ALA A 120 -4.19 13.44 -2.79
C ALA A 120 -3.23 14.19 -3.71
N VAL A 121 -3.79 14.93 -4.67
CA VAL A 121 -3.06 15.88 -5.51
C VAL A 121 -3.38 17.27 -4.99
N LEU A 122 -2.34 18.03 -4.62
CA LEU A 122 -2.47 19.42 -4.18
C LEU A 122 -2.06 20.36 -5.32
N TYR A 123 -2.75 21.48 -5.42
CA TYR A 123 -2.51 22.51 -6.44
C TYR A 123 -2.40 23.88 -5.77
N GLY A 124 -1.67 24.78 -6.43
CA GLY A 124 -1.52 26.17 -6.02
C GLY A 124 -0.39 26.84 -6.80
N ASN A 125 -0.12 28.11 -6.48
CA ASN A 125 1.00 28.85 -7.09
C ASN A 125 2.38 28.20 -6.87
N PHE A 126 2.54 27.42 -5.80
CA PHE A 126 3.79 26.68 -5.52
C PHE A 126 3.91 25.37 -6.31
N ALA A 127 2.80 24.81 -6.78
CA ALA A 127 2.74 23.54 -7.48
C ALA A 127 1.67 23.62 -8.59
N GLU A 128 1.95 24.43 -9.61
CA GLU A 128 1.00 24.70 -10.71
C GLU A 128 0.60 23.42 -11.45
N ASN A 129 1.57 22.51 -11.64
CA ASN A 129 1.37 21.20 -12.25
C ASN A 129 0.96 20.10 -11.24
N GLY A 130 0.76 20.48 -9.98
CA GLY A 130 0.38 19.61 -8.89
C GLY A 130 1.56 18.96 -8.15
N CYS A 131 1.31 18.60 -6.89
CA CYS A 131 2.18 17.74 -6.10
C CYS A 131 1.36 16.64 -5.40
N ILE A 132 2.02 15.56 -4.97
CA ILE A 132 1.35 14.39 -4.37
C ILE A 132 1.63 14.35 -2.88
N VAL A 133 0.59 14.07 -2.11
CA VAL A 133 0.70 13.73 -0.68
C VAL A 133 0.02 12.39 -0.41
N LYS A 134 0.64 11.56 0.43
CA LYS A 134 0.03 10.34 0.95
C LYS A 134 -0.74 10.65 2.23
N THR A 135 -2.00 11.03 2.09
CA THR A 135 -2.89 11.40 3.22
C THR A 135 -3.04 10.29 4.25
N ALA A 136 -2.95 9.02 3.86
CA ALA A 136 -3.04 7.89 4.80
C ALA A 136 -1.88 7.81 5.83
N GLY A 137 -0.80 8.58 5.62
CA GLY A 137 0.32 8.68 6.56
C GLY A 137 0.37 10.01 7.33
N VAL A 138 -0.63 10.88 7.16
CA VAL A 138 -0.68 12.22 7.75
C VAL A 138 -1.69 12.22 8.89
N ASP A 139 -1.32 12.78 10.04
CA ASP A 139 -2.25 12.93 11.16
C ASP A 139 -3.35 13.95 10.83
N ASP A 140 -4.59 13.67 11.26
CA ASP A 140 -5.75 14.53 10.97
C ASP A 140 -5.54 15.98 11.44
N SER A 141 -4.79 16.18 12.52
CA SER A 141 -4.50 17.50 13.08
C SER A 141 -3.61 18.37 12.18
N ILE A 142 -2.89 17.78 11.23
CA ILE A 142 -1.95 18.48 10.34
C ILE A 142 -2.35 18.43 8.85
N LEU A 143 -3.59 18.01 8.54
CA LEU A 143 -4.14 18.11 7.18
C LEU A 143 -4.17 19.55 6.65
N LYS A 144 -4.18 20.53 7.55
CA LYS A 144 -3.94 21.95 7.26
C LYS A 144 -2.82 22.45 8.15
N PHE A 145 -1.73 22.87 7.52
CA PHE A 145 -0.56 23.38 8.22
C PHE A 145 -0.06 24.66 7.55
N THR A 146 0.40 25.61 8.35
CA THR A 146 0.96 26.88 7.86
C THR A 146 2.06 27.31 8.81
N GLY A 147 3.19 27.70 8.23
CA GLY A 147 4.39 28.06 8.99
C GLY A 147 5.42 28.79 8.14
N PRO A 148 6.43 29.39 8.77
CA PRO A 148 7.55 30.01 8.05
C PRO A 148 8.33 28.96 7.25
N ALA A 149 8.71 29.30 6.02
CA ALA A 149 9.49 28.40 5.17
C ALA A 149 10.97 28.37 5.57
N LYS A 150 11.52 27.17 5.72
CA LYS A 150 12.96 26.89 5.84
C LYS A 150 13.41 26.23 4.56
N VAL A 151 14.10 26.99 3.70
CA VAL A 151 14.47 26.55 2.35
C VAL A 151 15.89 25.99 2.35
N TYR A 152 16.06 24.82 1.75
CA TYR A 152 17.32 24.11 1.58
C TYR A 152 17.51 23.70 0.13
N GLU A 153 18.78 23.60 -0.29
CA GLU A 153 19.18 23.40 -1.68
C GLU A 153 19.49 21.94 -2.02
N SER A 154 19.53 21.08 -1.00
CA SER A 154 19.78 19.65 -1.08
C SER A 154 19.18 18.92 0.12
N GLN A 155 19.02 17.60 0.01
CA GLN A 155 18.69 16.73 1.13
C GLN A 155 19.72 16.86 2.26
N ASP A 156 21.01 16.88 1.92
CA ASP A 156 22.11 16.94 2.90
C ASP A 156 22.04 18.24 3.73
N ASP A 157 21.83 19.38 3.07
CA ASP A 157 21.65 20.68 3.74
C ASP A 157 20.46 20.66 4.72
N ALA A 158 19.35 20.04 4.29
CA ALA A 158 18.15 19.92 5.11
C ALA A 158 18.40 19.01 6.32
N VAL A 159 19.07 17.88 6.12
CA VAL A 159 19.43 16.93 7.19
C VAL A 159 20.35 17.60 8.20
N GLU A 160 21.41 18.28 7.77
CA GLU A 160 22.31 19.01 8.66
C GLU A 160 21.56 20.10 9.46
N ALA A 161 20.63 20.81 8.82
CA ALA A 161 19.86 21.84 9.50
C ALA A 161 18.87 21.28 10.52
N ILE A 162 18.23 20.14 10.24
CA ILE A 162 17.34 19.45 11.17
C ILE A 162 18.14 18.92 12.36
N LEU A 163 19.22 18.18 12.11
CA LEU A 163 20.07 17.61 13.17
C LEU A 163 20.78 18.69 13.98
N GLY A 164 21.11 19.83 13.35
CA GLY A 164 21.69 21.01 14.01
C GLY A 164 20.68 21.91 14.72
N GLY A 165 19.39 21.55 14.78
CA GLY A 165 18.36 22.30 15.51
C GLY A 165 17.95 23.64 14.88
N LYS A 166 18.24 23.86 13.59
CA LYS A 166 17.83 25.06 12.84
C LYS A 166 16.36 25.01 12.39
N VAL A 167 15.79 23.81 12.36
CA VAL A 167 14.36 23.54 12.12
C VAL A 167 13.68 23.32 13.46
N VAL A 168 12.59 24.04 13.72
CA VAL A 168 11.81 23.94 14.96
C VAL A 168 10.34 23.64 14.67
N ALA A 169 9.59 23.25 15.70
CA ALA A 169 8.16 23.00 15.58
C ALA A 169 7.44 24.24 15.01
N GLY A 170 6.62 24.04 13.99
CA GLY A 170 5.93 25.11 13.28
C GLY A 170 6.58 25.54 11.96
N ASP A 171 7.83 25.13 11.68
CA ASP A 171 8.47 25.39 10.38
C ASP A 171 7.89 24.53 9.24
N VAL A 172 7.89 25.09 8.02
CA VAL A 172 7.68 24.36 6.77
C VAL A 172 9.03 24.14 6.10
N VAL A 173 9.55 22.91 6.12
CA VAL A 173 10.80 22.57 5.43
C VAL A 173 10.55 22.43 3.94
N VAL A 174 11.30 23.19 3.13
CA VAL A 174 11.23 23.18 1.67
C VAL A 174 12.60 22.79 1.14
N ILE A 175 12.70 21.63 0.50
CA ILE A 175 13.94 21.16 -0.13
C ILE A 175 13.74 21.30 -1.63
N ARG A 176 14.59 22.10 -2.28
CA ARG A 176 14.55 22.30 -3.73
C ARG A 176 15.77 21.66 -4.39
N TYR A 177 15.73 21.61 -5.71
CA TYR A 177 16.72 20.92 -6.53
C TYR A 177 16.85 19.41 -6.28
N GLU A 178 15.84 18.74 -5.72
CA GLU A 178 15.80 17.26 -5.62
C GLU A 178 14.91 16.59 -6.68
N GLY A 179 14.46 17.37 -7.67
CA GLY A 179 13.68 16.83 -8.80
C GLY A 179 14.52 15.99 -9.77
N PRO A 180 13.91 15.37 -10.80
CA PRO A 180 14.59 14.48 -11.74
C PRO A 180 15.86 15.03 -12.39
N LYS A 181 15.93 16.36 -12.57
CA LYS A 181 17.09 17.07 -13.13
C LYS A 181 17.96 17.77 -12.08
N GLY A 182 17.38 18.13 -10.94
CA GLY A 182 18.09 18.88 -9.89
C GLY A 182 19.02 17.96 -9.10
N GLY A 183 18.46 16.88 -8.54
CA GLY A 183 19.14 15.94 -7.64
C GLY A 183 19.86 14.81 -8.38
N PRO A 184 19.75 14.80 -9.71
CA PRO A 184 19.41 13.66 -10.57
C PRO A 184 18.65 12.48 -9.96
N GLY A 185 17.66 11.97 -10.71
CA GLY A 185 17.01 10.69 -10.41
C GLY A 185 15.84 10.77 -9.42
N MET A 186 15.56 11.95 -8.86
CA MET A 186 14.45 12.16 -7.91
C MET A 186 14.57 11.22 -6.70
N GLN A 187 15.67 11.39 -5.96
CA GLN A 187 16.01 10.58 -4.79
C GLN A 187 15.11 10.88 -3.59
#